data_AF-A0A2H0YWP3-F1
#
_entry.id   AF-A0A2H0YWP3-F1
#
_cell.length_a   1.000
_cell.length_b   1.000
_cell.length_c   1.000
_cell.angle_alpha   90.00
_cell.angle_beta   90.00
_cell.angle_gamma   90.00
#
_symmetry.space_group_name_H-M   'P 1'
#
loop_
_entity.id
_entity.type
_entity.pdbx_description
1 polymer ?
#
loop_
_entity_poly.entity_id
_entity_poly.type
_entity_poly.pdbx_seq_one_letter_code
_entity_poly.pdbx_strand_id
1 'polypeptide(L)'
;MTNDDNSQEIKKSFFGQVKKIEATGGHTPDLGRLQKPLEGPDSVVRLFCTGCGTYVELTQRGAEIMVRPTNVSLPASLEGNYLKTASCSACDGDDPTVTIEII
;
A
#
# COMPACT_ATOMS: atom_id res chain seq x y z
N MET A 1 -39.50 -15.58 -12.77
CA MET A 1 -39.11 -14.17 -13.03
C MET A 1 -38.98 -13.51 -11.66
N THR A 2 -37.97 -13.93 -10.87
CA THR A 2 -36.70 -13.20 -10.61
C THR A 2 -36.95 -11.85 -9.93
N ASN A 3 -37.16 -11.92 -8.61
CA ASN A 3 -37.12 -10.79 -7.67
C ASN A 3 -35.67 -10.56 -7.18
N ASP A 4 -34.69 -10.59 -8.09
CA ASP A 4 -33.26 -10.55 -7.74
C ASP A 4 -32.56 -9.23 -8.08
N ASP A 5 -33.21 -8.32 -8.81
CA ASP A 5 -32.58 -7.06 -9.25
C ASP A 5 -32.57 -5.96 -8.16
N ASN A 6 -33.55 -5.93 -7.26
CA ASN A 6 -33.72 -4.79 -6.35
C ASN A 6 -32.79 -4.82 -5.11
N SER A 7 -32.18 -5.97 -4.82
CA SER A 7 -31.30 -6.12 -3.63
C SER A 7 -29.86 -5.65 -3.86
N GLN A 8 -29.44 -5.49 -5.12
CA GLN A 8 -28.09 -5.07 -5.49
C GLN A 8 -27.93 -3.54 -5.43
N GLU A 9 -28.96 -2.77 -5.80
CA GLU A 9 -28.90 -1.30 -5.77
C GLU A 9 -28.91 -0.73 -4.36
N ILE A 10 -29.68 -1.32 -3.44
CA ILE A 10 -29.79 -0.84 -2.05
C ILE A 10 -28.45 -0.98 -1.31
N LYS A 11 -27.67 -2.02 -1.59
CA LYS A 11 -26.34 -2.21 -0.98
C LYS A 11 -25.30 -1.17 -1.42
N LYS A 12 -25.39 -0.65 -2.65
CA LYS A 12 -24.48 0.40 -3.13
C LYS A 12 -24.81 1.77 -2.54
N SER A 13 -26.09 2.04 -2.27
CA SER A 13 -26.57 3.31 -1.70
C SER A 13 -26.17 3.51 -0.23
N PHE A 14 -26.11 2.42 0.57
CA PHE A 14 -25.82 2.51 2.01
C PHE A 14 -24.33 2.68 2.36
N PHE A 15 -23.40 2.24 1.50
CA PHE A 15 -21.97 2.23 1.82
C PHE A 15 -21.14 3.32 1.11
N GLY A 16 -21.77 4.10 0.22
CA GLY A 16 -21.04 5.00 -0.67
C GLY A 16 -20.11 4.25 -1.64
N GLN A 17 -19.68 4.90 -2.70
CA GLN A 17 -18.56 4.38 -3.49
C GLN A 17 -17.26 4.72 -2.76
N VAL A 18 -16.51 3.72 -2.32
CA VAL A 18 -15.14 3.92 -1.85
C VAL A 18 -14.29 4.27 -3.08
N LYS A 19 -14.17 5.57 -3.37
CA LYS A 19 -13.29 6.07 -4.42
C LYS A 19 -11.86 5.96 -3.89
N LYS A 20 -10.99 5.28 -4.64
CA LYS A 20 -9.55 5.22 -4.35
C LYS A 20 -8.93 6.60 -4.47
N ILE A 21 -7.81 6.80 -3.76
CA ILE A 21 -7.02 8.02 -3.86
C ILE A 21 -6.36 8.06 -5.25
N GLU A 22 -6.38 9.22 -5.90
CA GLU A 22 -5.72 9.40 -7.19
C GLU A 22 -4.19 9.36 -7.02
N ALA A 23 -3.51 8.53 -7.82
CA ALA A 23 -2.06 8.45 -7.85
C ALA A 23 -1.47 9.58 -8.71
N THR A 24 -1.34 10.78 -8.15
CA THR A 24 -0.79 11.95 -8.85
C THR A 24 0.71 11.85 -9.18
N GLY A 25 1.42 10.95 -8.51
CA GLY A 25 2.88 10.83 -8.62
C GLY A 25 3.63 11.96 -7.92
N GLY A 26 4.97 11.84 -7.91
CA GLY A 26 5.88 12.90 -7.45
C GLY A 26 5.99 13.06 -5.93
N HIS A 27 5.35 12.21 -5.14
CA HIS A 27 5.45 12.28 -3.67
C HIS A 27 6.82 11.77 -3.21
N THR A 28 7.36 12.43 -2.19
CA THR A 28 8.63 12.07 -1.55
C THR A 28 8.40 11.69 -0.09
N PRO A 29 9.13 10.68 0.44
CA PRO A 29 8.94 10.28 1.82
C PRO A 29 9.56 11.31 2.77
N ASP A 30 8.81 11.70 3.79
CA ASP A 30 9.31 12.30 5.02
C ASP A 30 10.13 11.27 5.83
N LEU A 31 11.45 11.52 5.93
CA LEU A 31 12.40 10.69 6.68
C LEU A 31 12.08 10.68 8.18
N GLY A 32 11.59 11.79 8.74
CA GLY A 32 11.20 11.87 10.14
C GLY A 32 10.04 10.93 10.46
N ARG A 33 9.15 10.67 9.49
CA ARG A 33 8.08 9.67 9.62
C ARG A 33 8.60 8.25 9.46
N LEU A 34 9.56 8.01 8.56
CA LEU A 34 10.15 6.67 8.37
C LEU A 34 10.90 6.19 9.62
N GLN A 35 11.53 7.10 10.36
CA GLN A 35 12.24 6.82 11.61
C GLN A 35 11.32 6.58 12.81
N LYS A 36 10.02 6.88 12.71
CA LYS A 36 9.08 6.60 13.80
C LYS A 36 8.90 5.10 13.97
N PRO A 37 8.71 4.62 15.22
CA PRO A 37 8.34 3.24 15.48
C PRO A 37 7.16 2.79 14.62
N LEU A 38 7.13 1.51 14.29
CA LEU A 38 5.98 0.90 13.64
C LEU A 38 4.86 0.77 14.68
N GLU A 39 3.63 1.07 14.25
CA GLU A 39 2.44 1.08 15.12
C GLU A 39 1.64 -0.22 14.99
N GLY A 40 1.69 -0.87 13.83
CA GLY A 40 0.95 -2.09 13.55
C GLY A 40 1.53 -3.32 14.26
N PRO A 41 0.68 -4.21 14.80
CA PRO A 41 1.14 -5.49 15.35
C PRO A 41 1.84 -6.29 14.23
N ASP A 42 2.99 -6.88 14.57
CA ASP A 42 3.82 -7.68 13.65
C ASP A 42 4.33 -6.94 12.40
N SER A 43 4.25 -5.60 12.39
CA SER A 43 4.81 -4.80 11.31
C SER A 43 6.33 -4.81 11.39
N VAL A 44 6.99 -5.04 10.26
CA VAL A 44 8.45 -5.15 10.15
C VAL A 44 9.08 -4.09 9.25
N VAL A 45 8.27 -3.46 8.38
CA VAL A 45 8.75 -2.45 7.44
C VAL A 45 7.63 -1.49 7.07
N ARG A 46 8.00 -0.25 6.70
CA ARG A 46 7.08 0.74 6.15
C ARG A 46 7.22 0.78 4.62
N LEU A 47 6.10 0.83 3.93
CA LEU A 47 5.96 1.05 2.48
C LEU A 47 5.52 2.49 2.25
N PHE A 48 6.23 3.21 1.38
CA PHE A 48 5.84 4.54 0.92
C PHE A 48 5.40 4.49 -0.54
N CYS A 49 4.21 5.00 -0.83
CA CYS A 49 3.68 5.14 -2.18
C CYS A 49 4.03 6.51 -2.77
N THR A 50 4.88 6.56 -3.81
CA THR A 50 5.19 7.81 -4.53
C THR A 50 4.03 8.30 -5.37
N GLY A 51 3.04 7.43 -5.66
CA GLY A 51 1.83 7.76 -6.39
C GLY A 51 0.88 8.65 -5.60
N CYS A 52 0.55 8.27 -4.36
CA CYS A 52 -0.44 8.98 -3.54
C CYS A 52 0.10 9.53 -2.20
N GLY A 53 1.40 9.38 -1.93
CA GLY A 53 2.05 9.86 -0.70
C GLY A 53 1.70 9.08 0.57
N THR A 54 1.03 7.94 0.44
CA THR A 54 0.56 7.15 1.59
C THR A 54 1.67 6.25 2.14
N TYR A 55 1.66 6.09 3.47
CA TYR A 55 2.48 5.13 4.19
C TYR A 55 1.65 3.95 4.64
N VAL A 56 2.15 2.74 4.39
CA VAL A 56 1.52 1.50 4.81
C VAL A 56 2.55 0.70 5.59
N GLU A 57 2.18 0.17 6.75
CA GLU A 57 3.04 -0.74 7.49
C GLU A 57 2.75 -2.17 7.06
N LEU A 58 3.81 -2.93 6.83
CA LEU A 58 3.72 -4.29 6.32
C LEU A 58 4.30 -5.27 7.32
N THR A 59 3.60 -6.38 7.47
CA THR A 59 4.15 -7.58 8.09
C THR A 59 5.17 -8.23 7.15
N GLN A 60 5.95 -9.18 7.67
CA GLN A 60 6.91 -9.95 6.86
C GLN A 60 6.26 -10.56 5.62
N ARG A 61 5.10 -11.22 5.80
CA ARG A 61 4.32 -11.79 4.70
C ARG A 61 3.82 -10.72 3.72
N GLY A 62 3.43 -9.54 4.23
CA GLY A 62 3.03 -8.41 3.40
C GLY A 62 4.16 -7.92 2.50
N ALA A 63 5.36 -7.74 3.07
CA ALA A 63 6.56 -7.35 2.33
C ALA A 63 6.91 -8.39 1.25
N GLU A 64 6.87 -9.69 1.58
CA GLU A 64 7.15 -10.77 0.63
C GLU A 64 6.18 -10.79 -0.56
N ILE A 65 4.89 -10.56 -0.30
CA ILE A 65 3.86 -10.47 -1.35
C ILE A 65 4.13 -9.25 -2.25
N MET A 66 4.51 -8.11 -1.66
CA MET A 66 4.80 -6.88 -2.41
C MET A 66 6.00 -7.02 -3.33
N VAL A 67 7.07 -7.69 -2.88
CA VAL A 67 8.27 -7.86 -3.72
C VAL A 67 8.17 -9.03 -4.69
N ARG A 68 7.32 -10.03 -4.45
CA ARG A 68 7.17 -11.21 -5.33
C ARG A 68 6.97 -10.90 -6.82
N PRO A 69 6.12 -9.94 -7.25
CA PRO A 69 5.98 -9.60 -8.67
C PRO A 69 7.18 -8.83 -9.23
N THR A 70 8.13 -8.44 -8.38
CA THR A 70 9.33 -7.69 -8.74
C THR A 70 10.55 -8.61 -8.70
N ASN A 71 11.64 -8.25 -9.39
CA ASN A 71 12.92 -8.96 -9.28
C ASN A 71 13.73 -8.55 -8.04
N VAL A 72 13.07 -7.98 -7.02
CA VAL A 72 13.71 -7.50 -5.79
C VAL A 72 13.62 -8.56 -4.71
N SER A 73 14.75 -8.86 -4.08
CA SER A 73 14.82 -9.77 -2.92
C SER A 73 14.81 -8.97 -1.64
N LEU A 74 14.03 -9.40 -0.64
CA LEU A 74 14.09 -8.78 0.68
C LEU A 74 15.44 -9.10 1.35
N PRO A 75 16.07 -8.12 2.02
CA PRO A 75 17.23 -8.37 2.86
C PRO A 75 16.87 -9.28 4.04
N ALA A 76 17.88 -9.90 4.65
CA ALA A 76 17.70 -10.75 5.83
C ALA A 76 17.13 -9.98 7.05
N SER A 77 17.36 -8.67 7.11
CA SER A 77 16.74 -7.76 8.07
C SER A 77 16.16 -6.55 7.35
N LEU A 78 14.94 -6.16 7.72
CA LEU A 78 14.26 -4.95 7.22
C LEU A 78 14.46 -3.73 8.12
N GLU A 79 15.21 -3.90 9.22
CA GLU A 79 15.57 -2.79 10.10
C GLU A 79 16.36 -1.73 9.32
N GLY A 80 16.01 -0.44 9.53
CA GLY A 80 16.66 0.68 8.83
C GLY A 80 16.34 0.80 7.34
N ASN A 81 15.42 -0.01 6.82
CA ASN A 81 14.98 0.03 5.42
C ASN A 81 13.50 0.40 5.33
N TYR A 82 13.10 0.91 4.17
CA TYR A 82 11.70 1.06 3.80
C TYR A 82 11.48 0.58 2.37
N LEU A 83 10.24 0.16 2.09
CA LEU A 83 9.83 -0.16 0.73
C LEU A 83 9.28 1.09 0.07
N LYS A 84 9.57 1.27 -1.21
CA LYS A 84 9.04 2.37 -2.02
C LYS A 84 8.32 1.80 -3.22
N THR A 85 7.13 2.30 -3.51
CA THR A 85 6.30 1.82 -4.64
C THR A 85 5.68 2.96 -5.41
N ALA A 86 5.45 2.78 -6.71
CA ALA A 86 4.71 3.73 -7.52
C ALA A 86 3.20 3.69 -7.22
N SER A 87 2.66 2.52 -6.89
CA SER A 87 1.25 2.35 -6.51
C SER A 87 1.06 1.47 -5.26
N CYS A 88 -0.05 1.69 -4.56
CA CYS A 88 -0.43 0.91 -3.38
C CYS A 88 -1.93 0.56 -3.41
N SER A 89 -2.37 -0.31 -2.51
CA SER A 89 -3.77 -0.74 -2.41
C SER A 89 -4.76 0.40 -2.16
N ALA A 90 -4.31 1.52 -1.58
CA ALA A 90 -5.14 2.68 -1.27
C ALA A 90 -5.36 3.63 -2.47
N CYS A 91 -4.55 3.53 -3.53
CA CYS A 91 -4.68 4.38 -4.70
C CYS A 91 -5.14 3.60 -5.95
N ASP A 92 -5.47 4.35 -6.99
CA ASP A 92 -5.86 3.88 -8.31
C ASP A 92 -4.69 3.65 -9.27
N GLY A 93 -3.45 3.83 -8.81
CA GLY A 93 -2.25 3.50 -9.60
C GLY A 93 -2.10 1.99 -9.84
N ASP A 94 -1.57 1.64 -11.01
CA ASP A 94 -1.45 0.24 -11.48
C ASP A 94 0.00 -0.25 -11.60
N ASP A 95 0.99 0.59 -11.26
CA ASP A 95 2.41 0.25 -11.38
C ASP A 95 2.90 -0.58 -10.17
N PRO A 96 3.20 -1.88 -10.34
CA PRO A 96 3.58 -2.76 -9.24
C PRO A 96 5.07 -2.66 -8.86
N THR A 97 5.80 -1.67 -9.37
CA THR A 97 7.22 -1.51 -9.06
C THR A 97 7.44 -1.23 -7.57
N VAL A 98 8.33 -2.02 -6.97
CA VAL A 98 8.77 -1.85 -5.59
C VAL A 98 10.29 -1.79 -5.55
N THR A 99 10.84 -0.83 -4.82
CA THR A 99 12.27 -0.76 -4.48
C THR A 99 12.45 -0.81 -2.96
N ILE A 100 13.65 -1.17 -2.53
CA ILE A 100 14.06 -1.15 -1.12
C ILE A 100 15.08 -0.02 -0.99
N GLU A 101 14.87 0.84 -0.01
CA GLU A 101 15.65 2.04 0.22
C GLU A 101 16.08 2.09 1.70
N ILE A 102 17.24 2.69 1.95
CA ILE A 102 17.75 2.90 3.31
C ILE A 102 17.15 4.19 3.87
N ILE A 103 16.83 4.21 5.17
CA ILE A 103 16.29 5.39 5.88
C ILE A 103 17.38 6.43 6.12
#